data_AF-A0A917NGU4-F1
#
_entry.id   AF-A0A917NGU4-F1
#
_cell.length_a   1.000
_cell.length_b   1.000
_cell.length_c   1.000
_cell.angle_alpha   90.00
_cell.angle_beta   90.00
_cell.angle_gamma   90.00
#
_symmetry.space_group_name_H-M   'P 1'
#
loop_
_entity.id
_entity.type
_entity.pdbx_description
1 polymer ?
#
loop_
_entity_poly.entity_id
_entity_poly.type
_entity_poly.pdbx_seq_one_letter_code
_entity_poly.pdbx_strand_id
1 'polypeptide(L)'
;MRTEPERRTMVVSSSLYRHPDSQVLDRVRAHPGDPRAPDIASRIAGQPAAVWFTDHSPGTIAARVRAVTSGAAAQGRVPVLVAYAVPGRDCGGASEACPTVPRTTPGATPSRAGWAPAR
;
A
#
# COMPACT_ATOMS: atom_id res chain seq x y z
N MET A 1 11.86 39.86 13.55
CA MET A 1 12.01 38.52 14.14
C MET A 1 10.82 37.66 13.70
N ARG A 2 11.03 36.69 12.81
CA ARG A 2 10.00 35.72 12.41
C ARG A 2 10.41 34.39 13.05
N THR A 3 9.60 33.90 13.97
CA THR A 3 9.78 32.63 14.67
C THR A 3 9.62 31.49 13.64
N GLU A 4 10.64 30.66 13.48
CA GLU A 4 10.59 29.45 12.66
C GLU A 4 9.81 28.37 13.44
N PRO A 5 8.81 27.70 12.86
CA PRO A 5 8.13 26.62 13.55
C PRO A 5 9.12 25.47 13.79
N GLU A 6 9.27 25.11 15.07
CA GLU A 6 10.07 23.99 15.51
C GLU A 6 9.65 22.72 14.76
N ARG A 7 10.57 22.16 13.97
CA ARG A 7 10.36 20.87 13.30
C ARG A 7 10.10 19.84 14.37
N ARG A 8 8.83 19.50 14.56
CA ARG A 8 8.39 18.38 15.39
C ARG A 8 9.06 17.12 14.85
N THR A 9 10.11 16.67 15.52
CA THR A 9 10.71 15.36 15.26
C THR A 9 9.65 14.33 15.63
N MET A 10 8.96 13.80 14.63
CA MET A 10 8.02 12.72 14.83
C MET A 10 8.83 11.49 15.25
N VAL A 11 8.60 11.02 16.48
CA VAL A 11 9.11 9.72 16.92
C VAL A 11 8.42 8.67 16.06
N VAL A 12 9.10 8.23 15.00
CA VAL A 12 8.67 7.09 14.20
C VAL A 12 8.96 5.86 15.04
N SER A 13 7.91 5.17 15.48
CA SER A 13 8.04 3.86 16.12
C SER A 13 8.91 2.96 15.24
N SER A 14 9.95 2.36 15.82
CA SER A 14 10.82 1.41 15.09
C SER A 14 10.10 0.12 14.69
N SER A 15 8.86 -0.07 15.16
CA SER A 15 8.09 -1.28 14.95
C SER A 15 7.08 -1.13 13.82
N LEU A 16 7.20 -2.03 12.86
CA LEU A 16 6.32 -2.09 11.70
C LEU A 16 4.95 -2.71 12.07
N TYR A 17 3.92 -2.25 11.37
CA TYR A 17 2.55 -2.70 11.54
C TYR A 17 2.33 -4.05 10.85
N ARG A 18 1.70 -4.97 11.58
CA ARG A 18 1.23 -6.24 11.06
C ARG A 18 -0.25 -6.11 10.71
N HIS A 19 -0.57 -6.18 9.42
CA HIS A 19 -1.94 -6.09 8.94
C HIS A 19 -2.76 -7.34 9.36
N PRO A 20 -3.86 -7.19 10.12
CA PRO A 20 -4.63 -8.31 10.66
C PRO A 20 -5.40 -9.11 9.59
N ASP A 21 -5.71 -8.46 8.46
CA ASP A 21 -6.44 -9.07 7.33
C ASP A 21 -5.48 -9.43 6.20
N SER A 22 -4.31 -9.98 6.53
CA SER A 22 -3.37 -10.50 5.53
C SER A 22 -3.81 -11.89 5.07
N GLN A 23 -3.64 -12.20 3.78
CA GLN A 23 -4.04 -13.49 3.21
C GLN A 23 -3.38 -14.70 3.90
N VAL A 24 -2.16 -14.53 4.43
CA VAL A 24 -1.48 -15.58 5.20
C VAL A 24 -2.19 -15.87 6.51
N LEU A 25 -2.73 -14.85 7.18
CA LEU A 25 -3.52 -15.03 8.40
C LEU A 25 -4.84 -15.74 8.10
N ASP A 26 -5.51 -15.37 7.02
CA ASP A 26 -6.74 -16.04 6.59
C ASP A 26 -6.48 -17.51 6.25
N ARG A 27 -5.36 -17.81 5.58
CA ARG A 27 -4.97 -19.20 5.30
C ARG A 27 -4.74 -20.00 6.58
N VAL A 28 -4.00 -19.46 7.56
CA VAL A 28 -3.75 -20.13 8.85
C VAL A 28 -5.07 -20.38 9.59
N ARG A 29 -5.98 -19.39 9.64
CA ARG A 29 -7.30 -19.52 10.28
C ARG A 29 -8.17 -20.58 9.60
N ALA A 30 -8.13 -20.66 8.27
CA ALA A 30 -8.94 -21.61 7.50
C ALA A 30 -8.40 -23.05 7.49
N HIS A 31 -7.14 -23.29 7.91
CA HIS A 31 -6.50 -24.61 7.84
C HIS A 31 -5.84 -25.02 9.16
N PRO A 32 -6.59 -25.13 10.27
CA PRO A 32 -6.01 -25.44 11.59
C PRO A 32 -5.37 -26.83 11.67
N GLY A 33 -5.78 -27.77 10.81
CA GLY A 33 -5.22 -29.12 10.73
C GLY A 33 -3.99 -29.26 9.81
N ASP A 34 -3.55 -28.19 9.15
CA ASP A 34 -2.33 -28.24 8.34
C ASP A 34 -1.11 -28.35 9.27
N PRO A 35 -0.26 -29.39 9.16
CA PRO A 35 0.90 -29.55 10.04
C PRO A 35 1.89 -28.39 9.93
N ARG A 36 1.84 -27.61 8.84
CA ARG A 36 2.67 -26.42 8.63
C ARG A 36 2.08 -25.16 9.28
N ALA A 37 0.83 -25.18 9.74
CA ALA A 37 0.16 -24.00 10.27
C ALA A 37 0.92 -23.34 11.44
N PRO A 38 1.51 -24.08 12.42
CA PRO A 38 2.29 -23.47 13.49
C PRO A 38 3.54 -22.74 12.99
N ASP A 39 4.25 -23.31 12.02
CA ASP A 39 5.44 -22.70 11.43
C ASP A 39 5.10 -21.48 10.57
N ILE A 40 4.05 -21.58 9.75
CA ILE A 40 3.56 -20.44 8.94
C ILE A 40 3.09 -19.31 9.88
N ALA A 41 2.36 -19.64 10.94
CA ALA A 41 1.87 -18.67 11.90
C ALA A 41 3.01 -17.91 12.59
N SER A 42 4.02 -18.62 13.08
CA SER A 42 5.11 -18.04 13.86
C SER A 42 6.15 -17.33 13.00
N ARG A 43 6.49 -17.87 11.82
CA ARG A 43 7.61 -17.38 11.00
C ARG A 43 7.18 -16.43 9.88
N ILE A 44 5.93 -16.50 9.43
CA ILE A 44 5.44 -15.69 8.30
C ILE A 44 4.31 -14.78 8.77
N ALA A 45 3.20 -15.37 9.24
CA ALA A 45 2.00 -14.62 9.59
C ALA A 45 2.21 -13.70 10.80
N GLY A 46 3.18 -14.00 11.66
CA GLY A 46 3.56 -13.19 12.82
C GLY A 46 4.42 -11.98 12.48
N GLN A 47 4.94 -11.88 11.25
CA GLN A 47 5.82 -10.78 10.82
C GLN A 47 5.02 -9.62 10.20
N PRO A 48 5.47 -8.37 10.38
CA PRO A 48 4.97 -7.24 9.61
C PRO A 48 5.25 -7.44 8.11
N ALA A 49 4.26 -7.12 7.27
CA ALA A 49 4.38 -7.19 5.83
C ALA A 49 3.71 -5.98 5.18
N ALA A 50 4.14 -5.62 3.98
CA ALA A 50 3.57 -4.51 3.25
C ALA A 50 2.14 -4.80 2.80
N VAL A 51 1.29 -3.76 2.79
CA VAL A 51 -0.05 -3.80 2.21
C VAL A 51 0.01 -3.26 0.78
N TRP A 52 -0.38 -4.07 -0.18
CA TRP A 52 -0.31 -3.75 -1.60
C TRP A 52 -1.66 -3.26 -2.12
N PHE A 53 -1.65 -2.12 -2.79
CA PHE A 53 -2.79 -1.58 -3.52
C PHE A 53 -2.54 -1.73 -5.01
N THR A 54 -3.03 -2.84 -5.57
CA THR A 54 -2.73 -3.28 -6.93
C THR A 54 -3.82 -2.91 -7.94
N ASP A 55 -5.00 -2.48 -7.46
CA ASP A 55 -6.16 -2.17 -8.28
C ASP A 55 -6.39 -0.66 -8.47
N HIS A 56 -6.91 -0.26 -9.64
CA HIS A 56 -7.31 1.12 -9.91
C HIS A 56 -8.74 1.38 -9.38
N SER A 57 -8.84 1.88 -8.14
CA SER A 57 -10.13 2.16 -7.48
C SER A 57 -10.20 3.59 -6.92
N PRO A 58 -10.26 4.62 -7.79
CA PRO A 58 -10.16 6.03 -7.38
C PRO A 58 -11.23 6.46 -6.35
N GLY A 59 -12.41 5.85 -6.37
CA GLY A 59 -13.48 6.14 -5.40
C GLY A 59 -13.28 5.56 -4.00
N THR A 60 -12.46 4.52 -3.83
CA THR A 60 -12.33 3.79 -2.56
C THR A 60 -10.91 3.75 -2.00
N ILE A 61 -9.90 4.05 -2.82
CA ILE A 61 -8.49 3.89 -2.45
C ILE A 61 -8.11 4.73 -1.21
N ALA A 62 -8.60 5.96 -1.11
CA ALA A 62 -8.32 6.84 0.03
C ALA A 62 -8.88 6.26 1.34
N ALA A 63 -10.08 5.68 1.31
CA ALA A 63 -10.69 5.06 2.48
C ALA A 63 -9.94 3.79 2.90
N ARG A 64 -9.52 2.96 1.94
CA ARG A 64 -8.75 1.73 2.21
C ARG A 64 -7.37 2.06 2.80
N VAL A 65 -6.67 3.06 2.26
CA VAL A 65 -5.39 3.55 2.84
C VAL A 65 -5.61 4.06 4.26
N ARG A 66 -6.68 4.84 4.51
CA ARG A 66 -7.02 5.35 5.84
C ARG A 66 -7.30 4.23 6.84
N ALA A 67 -7.97 3.16 6.44
CA ALA A 67 -8.23 2.02 7.31
C ALA A 67 -6.92 1.38 7.80
N VAL A 68 -5.95 1.18 6.90
CA VAL A 68 -4.65 0.62 7.27
C VAL A 68 -3.86 1.58 8.18
N THR A 69 -3.79 2.86 7.84
CA THR A 69 -3.00 3.83 8.62
C THR A 69 -3.61 4.12 9.98
N SER A 70 -4.93 4.16 10.11
CA SER A 70 -5.61 4.30 11.40
C SER A 70 -5.44 3.07 12.28
N GLY A 71 -5.54 1.86 11.72
CA GLY A 71 -5.26 0.61 12.44
C GLY A 71 -3.82 0.54 12.96
N ALA A 72 -2.86 1.00 12.16
CA ALA A 72 -1.46 1.09 12.58
C ALA A 72 -1.24 2.15 13.68
N ALA A 73 -1.85 3.33 13.54
CA ALA A 73 -1.79 4.39 14.53
C ALA A 73 -2.36 3.97 15.89
N ALA A 74 -3.49 3.25 15.90
CA ALA A 74 -4.10 2.70 17.11
C ALA A 74 -3.18 1.73 17.88
N GLN A 75 -2.18 1.14 17.21
CA GLN A 75 -1.19 0.25 17.81
C GLN A 75 0.16 0.91 18.04
N GLY A 76 0.33 2.21 17.72
CA GLY A 76 1.63 2.89 17.78
C GLY A 76 2.67 2.25 16.85
N ARG A 77 2.24 1.74 15.69
CA ARG A 77 3.09 1.06 14.69
C ARG A 77 3.09 1.81 13.36
N VAL A 78 4.10 1.55 12.55
CA VAL A 78 4.27 2.18 11.23
C VAL A 78 3.85 1.21 10.12
N PRO A 79 2.84 1.54 9.29
CA PRO A 79 2.46 0.69 8.17
C PRO A 79 3.40 0.88 6.97
N VAL A 80 3.65 -0.22 6.25
CA VAL A 80 4.33 -0.20 4.95
C VAL A 80 3.26 -0.39 3.87
N LEU A 81 3.12 0.60 2.99
CA LEU A 81 2.11 0.61 1.93
C LEU A 81 2.81 0.60 0.57
N VAL A 82 2.29 -0.18 -0.38
CA VAL A 82 2.82 -0.26 -1.74
C VAL A 82 1.74 0.16 -2.73
N ALA A 83 1.98 1.26 -3.43
CA ALA A 83 1.16 1.67 -4.56
C ALA A 83 1.62 0.89 -5.81
N TYR A 84 0.74 0.03 -6.33
CA TYR A 84 1.10 -0.91 -7.39
C TYR A 84 0.10 -0.90 -8.57
N ALA A 85 -0.72 0.14 -8.69
CA ALA A 85 -1.69 0.32 -9.78
C ALA A 85 -1.21 1.34 -10.84
N VAL A 86 0.11 1.40 -11.08
CA VAL A 86 0.71 2.31 -12.08
C VAL A 86 0.56 1.71 -13.49
N PRO A 87 -0.05 2.43 -14.45
CA PRO A 87 -0.14 1.97 -15.84
C PRO A 87 1.25 1.79 -16.47
N GLY A 88 1.48 0.74 -17.27
CA GLY A 88 2.75 0.59 -18.00
C GLY A 88 3.99 0.36 -17.14
N ARG A 89 3.84 -0.19 -15.92
CA ARG A 89 4.93 -0.62 -15.01
C ARG A 89 5.90 -1.77 -15.47
N ASP A 90 5.51 -3.06 -15.53
CA ASP A 90 6.22 -4.27 -16.06
C ASP A 90 6.21 -4.60 -17.60
N CYS A 91 6.04 -3.63 -18.50
CA CYS A 91 6.07 -3.71 -19.97
C CYS A 91 5.48 -4.97 -20.69
N GLY A 92 4.22 -5.36 -20.44
CA GLY A 92 3.52 -6.54 -20.95
C GLY A 92 3.80 -7.84 -20.18
N GLY A 93 4.47 -7.76 -19.03
CA GLY A 93 4.86 -8.92 -18.22
C GLY A 93 3.71 -9.55 -17.41
N ALA A 94 4.02 -10.66 -16.70
CA ALA A 94 3.04 -11.48 -15.96
C ALA A 94 2.19 -10.74 -14.90
N SER A 95 2.55 -9.50 -14.58
CA SER A 95 1.90 -8.65 -13.59
C SER A 95 1.45 -7.30 -14.15
N GLU A 96 1.44 -7.12 -15.49
CA GLU A 96 1.30 -5.78 -16.05
C GLU A 96 0.69 -5.65 -17.46
N ALA A 97 0.29 -4.42 -17.78
CA ALA A 97 -0.16 -3.96 -19.08
C ALA A 97 0.81 -2.94 -19.69
N CYS A 98 1.26 -3.18 -20.93
CA CYS A 98 1.92 -2.19 -21.81
C CYS A 98 1.86 -2.62 -23.32
N PRO A 99 1.84 -1.72 -24.33
CA PRO A 99 1.14 -0.42 -24.48
C PRO A 99 0.15 -0.41 -25.68
N THR A 100 -0.67 0.64 -25.79
CA THR A 100 -0.73 1.38 -27.06
C THR A 100 -0.28 2.80 -26.78
N VAL A 101 0.85 3.20 -27.37
CA VAL A 101 1.18 4.60 -27.58
C VAL A 101 0.48 4.99 -28.88
N PRO A 102 -0.62 5.75 -28.89
CA PRO A 102 -0.98 6.46 -30.10
C PRO A 102 0.03 7.60 -30.24
N ARG A 103 0.78 7.57 -31.35
CA ARG A 103 1.62 8.66 -31.85
C ARG A 103 0.96 10.00 -31.52
N THR A 104 1.53 10.77 -30.61
CA THR A 104 1.07 12.14 -30.35
C THR A 104 1.22 12.94 -31.64
N THR A 105 0.11 13.38 -32.21
CA THR A 105 0.08 14.45 -33.19
C THR A 105 0.71 15.69 -32.55
N PRO A 106 1.63 16.41 -33.22
CA PRO A 106 2.12 17.68 -32.70
C PRO A 106 0.93 18.63 -32.47
N GLY A 107 0.75 19.10 -31.22
CA GLY A 107 -0.29 20.07 -30.85
C GLY A 107 -1.28 19.65 -29.76
N ALA A 108 -1.29 18.39 -29.30
CA ALA A 108 -2.18 17.97 -28.22
C ALA A 108 -1.61 18.36 -26.84
N THR A 109 -2.26 19.30 -26.15
CA THR A 109 -1.93 19.65 -24.76
C THR A 109 -2.21 18.44 -23.84
N PRO A 110 -1.25 17.97 -23.02
CA PRO A 110 -1.51 16.90 -22.09
C PRO A 110 -2.43 17.39 -20.98
N SER A 111 -3.62 16.82 -20.89
CA SER A 111 -4.49 16.94 -19.71
C SER A 111 -3.78 16.26 -18.53
N ARG A 112 -3.25 17.07 -17.61
CA ARG A 112 -2.80 16.63 -16.29
C ARG A 112 -3.93 15.87 -15.60
N ALA A 113 -3.90 14.54 -15.66
CA ALA A 113 -4.66 13.71 -14.74
C ALA A 113 -4.17 14.06 -13.33
N GLY A 114 -5.01 14.77 -12.60
CA GLY A 114 -4.66 15.46 -11.38
C GLY A 114 -4.39 14.48 -10.25
N TRP A 115 -3.17 14.50 -9.75
CA TRP A 115 -2.95 14.28 -8.33
C TRP A 115 -3.32 15.57 -7.61
N ALA A 116 -4.58 15.69 -7.20
CA ALA A 116 -4.97 16.70 -6.23
C ALA A 116 -4.65 16.16 -4.82
N PRO A 117 -3.96 16.92 -3.97
CA PRO A 117 -3.87 16.56 -2.56
C PRO A 117 -5.27 16.68 -1.93
N ALA A 118 -5.66 15.65 -1.17
CA ALA A 118 -6.88 15.69 -0.38
C ALA A 118 -6.83 16.87 0.62
N ARG A 119 -7.91 17.66 0.66
CA ARG A 119 -8.17 18.66 1.71
C ARG A 119 -8.64 18.01 2.99
#